data_AF-A0A5N6REJ3-F1
#
_entry.id   AF-A0A5N6REJ3-F1
#
_cell.length_a   1.000
_cell.length_b   1.000
_cell.length_c   1.000
_cell.angle_alpha   90.00
_cell.angle_beta   90.00
_cell.angle_gamma   90.00
#
_symmetry.space_group_name_H-M   'P 1'
#
loop_
_entity.id
_entity.type
_entity.pdbx_description
1 polymer ?
#
loop_
_entity_poly.entity_id
_entity_poly.type
_entity_poly.pdbx_seq_one_letter_code
_entity_poly.pdbx_strand_id
1 'polypeptide(L)'
;MITTLSFGLPYLSAYLNSLGTNFKHGANFATAGSTIRLPAIIFPAGGGFSPFYLDVQTKQFMPFKIRSQIIRQNGGIDANLMPESDYFPKALYTFDIGQNDLGEGFFSNMTIEEVNASIPDIVKNFSTNVKVN
;
A
#
# COMPACT_ATOMS: atom_id res chain seq x y z
N MET A 1 14.02 -0.68 7.88
CA MET A 1 13.33 -0.14 6.69
C MET A 1 14.34 -0.04 5.56
N ILE A 2 14.16 -0.79 4.46
CA ILE A 2 14.97 -0.62 3.25
C ILE A 2 14.41 0.60 2.51
N THR A 3 15.25 1.55 2.12
CA THR A 3 14.83 2.78 1.42
C THR A 3 15.25 2.73 -0.04
N THR A 4 14.60 3.51 -0.91
CA THR A 4 15.06 3.61 -2.30
C THR A 4 16.45 4.23 -2.43
N LEU A 5 16.83 5.08 -1.47
CA LEU A 5 18.17 5.68 -1.41
C LEU A 5 19.27 4.64 -1.25
N SER A 6 19.04 3.52 -0.55
CA SER A 6 20.05 2.45 -0.44
C SER A 6 20.33 1.74 -1.77
N PHE A 7 19.50 1.98 -2.78
CA PHE A 7 19.69 1.49 -4.15
C PHE A 7 20.07 2.60 -5.14
N GLY A 8 20.41 3.81 -4.66
CA GLY A 8 20.74 4.95 -5.51
C GLY A 8 19.54 5.53 -6.28
N LEU A 9 18.31 5.26 -5.82
CA LEU A 9 17.07 5.74 -6.43
C LEU A 9 16.44 6.89 -5.63
N PRO A 10 15.67 7.79 -6.26
CA PRO A 10 14.94 8.85 -5.54
C PRO A 10 13.86 8.26 -4.62
N TYR A 11 13.36 9.08 -3.70
CA TYR A 11 12.17 8.72 -2.91
C TYR A 11 10.97 8.42 -3.81
N LEU A 12 10.16 7.44 -3.40
CA LEU A 12 8.92 7.13 -4.12
C LEU A 12 7.89 8.22 -3.91
N SER A 13 7.25 8.62 -5.00
CA SER A 13 6.10 9.52 -4.94
C SER A 13 4.88 8.79 -4.35
N ALA A 14 4.11 9.48 -3.51
CA ALA A 14 2.84 8.94 -3.02
C ALA A 14 1.85 8.78 -4.18
N TYR A 15 1.12 7.68 -4.20
CA TYR A 15 0.14 7.36 -5.25
C TYR A 15 -0.95 8.45 -5.40
N LEU A 16 -1.36 9.05 -4.28
CA LEU A 16 -2.39 10.10 -4.24
C LEU A 16 -1.85 11.50 -4.60
N ASN A 17 -0.56 11.64 -4.92
CA ASN A 17 -0.04 12.90 -5.44
C ASN A 17 -0.62 13.16 -6.84
N SER A 18 -1.22 14.32 -7.03
CA SER A 18 -2.01 14.65 -8.22
C SER A 18 -1.16 15.06 -9.43
N LEU A 19 -0.53 16.24 -9.37
CA LEU A 19 -0.05 16.98 -10.53
C LEU A 19 1.32 16.49 -11.01
N GLY A 20 1.37 15.86 -12.19
CA GLY A 20 2.62 15.56 -12.90
C GLY A 20 3.58 14.67 -12.10
N THR A 21 3.04 13.83 -11.21
CA THR A 21 3.82 13.02 -10.30
C THR A 21 4.73 12.07 -11.06
N ASN A 22 6.02 12.08 -10.72
CA ASN A 22 6.99 11.17 -11.31
C ASN A 22 6.95 9.82 -10.60
N PHE A 23 6.45 8.80 -11.31
CA PHE A 23 6.38 7.40 -10.88
C PHE A 23 7.38 6.50 -11.61
N LYS A 24 8.33 7.08 -12.37
CA LYS A 24 9.31 6.35 -13.18
C LYS A 24 10.06 5.28 -12.39
N HIS A 25 10.32 5.54 -11.11
CA HIS A 25 11.05 4.65 -10.20
C HIS A 25 10.16 3.91 -9.20
N GLY A 26 8.83 4.01 -9.33
CA GLY A 26 7.85 3.37 -8.45
C GLY A 26 6.89 4.37 -7.80
N ALA A 27 5.99 3.83 -6.99
CA ALA A 27 4.94 4.57 -6.29
C ALA A 27 4.75 4.04 -4.87
N ASN A 28 4.39 4.92 -3.94
CA ASN A 28 4.09 4.57 -2.55
C ASN A 28 2.57 4.63 -2.29
N PHE A 29 1.98 3.50 -1.93
CA PHE A 29 0.55 3.37 -1.59
C PHE A 29 0.27 3.38 -0.08
N ALA A 30 1.32 3.43 0.75
CA ALA A 30 1.19 3.36 2.19
C ALA A 30 0.54 4.64 2.75
N THR A 31 -0.28 4.47 3.78
CA THR A 31 -0.84 5.58 4.55
C THR A 31 -0.71 5.30 6.05
N ALA A 32 -0.57 6.35 6.84
CA ALA A 32 -0.50 6.21 8.30
C ALA A 32 -1.81 5.61 8.84
N GLY A 33 -1.72 4.69 9.80
CA GLY A 33 -2.89 4.03 10.37
C GLY A 33 -3.56 2.99 9.46
N SER A 34 -2.94 2.56 8.36
CA SER A 34 -3.46 1.46 7.54
C SER A 34 -3.37 0.11 8.25
N THR A 35 -4.47 -0.63 8.21
CA THR A 35 -4.61 -2.01 8.69
C THR A 35 -4.61 -3.00 7.52
N ILE A 36 -4.43 -4.28 7.80
CA ILE A 36 -4.62 -5.37 6.84
C ILE A 36 -6.12 -5.58 6.60
N ARG A 37 -6.90 -5.66 7.68
CA ARG A 37 -8.36 -5.85 7.62
C ARG A 37 -9.07 -4.51 7.54
N LEU A 38 -10.33 -4.52 7.11
CA LEU A 38 -11.19 -3.33 7.20
C LEU A 38 -11.34 -2.94 8.68
N PRO A 39 -10.91 -1.72 9.10
CA PRO A 39 -11.02 -1.32 10.48
C PRO A 39 -12.48 -1.00 10.84
N ALA A 40 -12.85 -1.21 12.11
CA ALA A 40 -14.18 -0.96 12.64
C ALA A 40 -14.53 0.53 12.68
N ILE A 41 -13.53 1.38 12.91
CA ILE A 41 -13.67 2.85 12.94
C ILE A 41 -12.68 3.44 11.94
N ILE A 42 -13.18 4.27 11.02
CA ILE A 42 -12.39 4.91 9.97
C ILE A 42 -12.25 6.41 10.25
N PHE A 43 -11.08 6.99 10.02
CA PHE A 43 -10.86 8.44 10.09
C PHE A 43 -11.89 9.21 9.24
N PRO A 44 -12.40 10.36 9.72
CA PRO A 44 -11.95 11.14 10.87
C PRO A 44 -12.67 10.81 12.18
N ALA A 45 -13.43 9.70 12.27
CA ALA A 45 -14.04 9.32 13.54
C ALA A 45 -12.95 9.09 14.61
N GLY A 46 -13.24 9.50 15.86
CA GLY A 46 -12.25 9.47 16.95
C GLY A 46 -11.72 8.06 17.21
N GLY A 47 -10.40 7.91 17.28
CA GLY A 47 -9.74 6.61 17.39
C GLY A 47 -9.77 5.76 16.11
N GLY A 48 -10.20 6.34 14.98
CA GLY A 48 -10.27 5.64 13.71
C GLY A 48 -8.93 5.35 13.07
N PHE A 49 -8.98 4.54 12.01
CA PHE A 49 -7.83 4.11 11.21
C PHE A 49 -7.99 4.56 9.76
N SER A 50 -6.96 4.35 8.94
CA SER A 50 -6.98 4.79 7.55
C SER A 50 -8.08 4.11 6.74
N PRO A 51 -8.81 4.82 5.86
CA PRO A 51 -9.70 4.19 4.89
C PRO A 51 -8.93 3.36 3.85
N PHE A 52 -7.62 3.56 3.71
CA PHE A 52 -6.76 2.83 2.79
C PHE A 52 -6.12 1.62 3.49
N TYR A 53 -6.94 0.67 3.91
CA TYR A 53 -6.49 -0.66 4.38
C TYR A 53 -5.97 -1.50 3.20
N LEU A 54 -5.33 -2.64 3.47
CA LEU A 54 -4.56 -3.38 2.46
C LEU A 54 -5.33 -3.68 1.17
N ASP A 55 -6.60 -4.10 1.25
CA ASP A 55 -7.42 -4.37 0.06
C ASP A 55 -7.66 -3.13 -0.80
N VAL A 56 -7.80 -1.95 -0.20
CA VAL A 56 -7.91 -0.71 -0.97
C VAL A 56 -6.58 -0.36 -1.62
N GLN A 57 -5.46 -0.53 -0.92
CA GLN A 57 -4.13 -0.27 -1.48
C GLN A 57 -3.83 -1.21 -2.67
N THR A 58 -4.18 -2.50 -2.57
CA THR A 58 -4.02 -3.45 -3.69
C THR A 58 -4.95 -3.11 -4.86
N LYS A 59 -6.21 -2.74 -4.59
CA LYS A 59 -7.16 -2.26 -5.60
C LYS A 59 -6.79 -0.93 -6.23
N GLN A 60 -5.95 -0.11 -5.60
CA GLN A 60 -5.34 1.08 -6.21
C GLN A 60 -4.15 0.72 -7.10
N PHE A 61 -3.33 -0.24 -6.67
CA PHE A 61 -2.16 -0.69 -7.42
C PHE A 61 -2.52 -1.35 -8.77
N MET A 62 -3.57 -2.19 -8.82
CA MET A 62 -4.00 -2.86 -10.05
C MET A 62 -4.31 -1.89 -11.21
N PRO A 63 -5.19 -0.87 -11.06
CA PRO A 63 -5.43 0.11 -12.11
C PRO A 63 -4.24 1.04 -12.33
N PHE A 64 -3.40 1.33 -11.32
CA PHE A 64 -2.15 2.08 -11.52
C PHE A 64 -1.24 1.39 -12.54
N LYS A 65 -1.06 0.07 -12.42
CA LYS A 65 -0.27 -0.71 -13.38
C LYS A 65 -0.81 -0.56 -14.80
N ILE A 66 -2.12 -0.65 -14.99
CA ILE A 66 -2.74 -0.54 -16.32
C ILE A 66 -2.65 0.90 -16.86
N ARG A 67 -3.07 1.88 -16.06
CA ARG A 67 -3.17 3.29 -16.47
C ARG A 67 -1.80 3.90 -16.75
N SER A 68 -0.77 3.55 -15.97
CA SER A 68 0.60 4.01 -16.23
C SER A 68 1.08 3.58 -17.62
N GLN A 69 0.72 2.37 -18.07
CA GLN A 69 1.10 1.89 -19.41
C GLN A 69 0.29 2.56 -20.52
N ILE A 70 -1.00 2.86 -20.28
CA ILE A 70 -1.81 3.65 -21.23
C ILE A 70 -1.19 5.04 -21.42
N ILE A 71 -0.85 5.73 -20.33
CA ILE A 71 -0.19 7.06 -20.38
C ILE A 71 1.13 6.96 -21.14
N ARG A 72 1.92 5.92 -20.87
CA ARG A 72 3.20 5.69 -21.54
C ARG A 72 3.06 5.48 -23.05
N GLN A 73 2.06 4.70 -23.47
CA GLN A 73 1.75 4.44 -24.88
C GLN A 73 1.24 5.68 -25.61
N ASN A 74 0.49 6.56 -24.93
CA ASN A 74 0.02 7.82 -25.50
C ASN A 74 1.16 8.82 -25.79
N GLY A 75 2.34 8.62 -25.20
CA GLY A 75 3.53 9.44 -25.44
C GLY A 75 3.51 10.80 -24.74
N GLY A 76 4.32 11.73 -25.23
CA GLY A 76 4.46 13.07 -24.65
C GLY A 76 5.32 13.13 -23.38
N ILE A 77 5.22 14.24 -22.65
CA ILE A 77 6.03 14.50 -21.45
C ILE A 77 5.70 13.50 -20.34
N ASP A 78 4.42 13.16 -20.17
CA ASP A 78 3.95 12.29 -19.08
C ASP A 78 4.38 10.83 -19.24
N ALA A 79 4.66 10.36 -20.46
CA ALA A 79 5.15 9.01 -20.70
C ALA A 79 6.48 8.73 -19.98
N ASN A 80 7.36 9.74 -19.89
CA ASN A 80 8.64 9.63 -19.20
C ASN A 80 8.52 9.65 -17.67
N LEU A 81 7.34 9.99 -17.15
CA LEU A 81 7.02 9.96 -15.72
C LEU A 81 6.47 8.61 -15.28
N MET A 82 6.15 7.70 -16.21
CA MET A 82 5.56 6.40 -15.91
C MET A 82 6.60 5.27 -15.94
N PRO A 83 6.44 4.22 -15.10
CA PRO A 83 7.35 3.07 -15.08
C PRO A 83 7.30 2.27 -16.38
N GLU A 84 8.41 1.63 -16.73
CA GLU A 84 8.49 0.65 -17.82
C GLU A 84 7.64 -0.59 -17.52
N SER A 85 7.03 -1.18 -18.55
CA SER A 85 6.16 -2.36 -18.39
C SER A 85 6.91 -3.58 -17.83
N ASP A 86 8.17 -3.74 -18.19
CA ASP A 86 9.02 -4.86 -17.78
C ASP A 86 9.56 -4.71 -16.34
N TYR A 87 9.35 -3.56 -15.71
CA TYR A 87 9.72 -3.33 -14.31
C TYR A 87 8.75 -4.03 -13.35
N PHE A 88 7.44 -4.07 -13.65
CA PHE A 88 6.46 -4.70 -12.74
C PHE A 88 6.80 -6.14 -12.31
N PRO A 89 7.21 -7.06 -13.20
CA PRO A 89 7.61 -8.40 -12.78
C PRO A 89 8.97 -8.47 -12.05
N LYS A 90 9.80 -7.42 -12.12
CA LYS A 90 11.16 -7.37 -11.54
C LYS A 90 11.27 -6.47 -10.30
N ALA A 91 10.23 -5.69 -10.02
CA ALA A 91 10.23 -4.68 -8.99
C ALA A 91 10.35 -5.29 -7.59
N LEU A 92 10.96 -4.53 -6.68
CA LEU A 92 10.92 -4.81 -5.26
C LEU A 92 9.58 -4.34 -4.68
N TYR A 93 8.80 -5.27 -4.12
CA TYR A 93 7.57 -4.96 -3.40
C TYR A 93 7.82 -5.07 -1.90
N THR A 94 7.58 -3.98 -1.17
CA THR A 94 7.76 -3.91 0.28
C THR A 94 6.41 -3.69 0.96
N PHE A 95 6.14 -4.47 2.00
CA PHE A 95 4.95 -4.33 2.84
C PHE A 95 5.40 -4.16 4.28
N ASP A 96 4.95 -3.09 4.93
CA ASP A 96 5.11 -2.86 6.36
C ASP A 96 3.72 -2.52 6.91
N ILE A 97 3.00 -3.56 7.35
CA ILE A 97 1.59 -3.48 7.70
C ILE A 97 1.19 -4.62 8.65
N GLY A 98 0.15 -4.41 9.45
CA GLY A 98 -0.41 -5.38 10.41
C GLY A 98 -0.29 -4.96 11.87
N GLN A 99 0.62 -4.06 12.19
CA GLN A 99 0.85 -3.53 13.53
C GLN A 99 -0.32 -2.67 13.99
N ASN A 100 -0.95 -1.95 13.06
CA ASN A 100 -2.16 -1.18 13.33
C ASN A 100 -3.37 -2.09 13.61
N ASP A 101 -3.45 -3.30 13.06
CA ASP A 101 -4.52 -4.25 13.39
C ASP A 101 -4.43 -4.69 14.87
N LEU A 102 -3.21 -4.85 15.39
CA LEU A 102 -2.99 -5.12 16.82
C LEU A 102 -3.37 -3.89 17.66
N GLY A 103 -2.96 -2.70 17.22
CA GLY A 103 -3.33 -1.44 17.86
C GLY A 103 -4.84 -1.25 17.94
N GLU A 104 -5.57 -1.53 16.85
CA GLU A 104 -7.03 -1.49 16.80
C GLU A 104 -7.66 -2.41 17.85
N GLY A 105 -7.16 -3.63 17.99
CA GLY A 105 -7.61 -4.58 19.01
C GLY A 105 -7.48 -4.00 20.42
N PHE A 106 -6.31 -3.47 20.77
CA PHE A 106 -6.07 -2.88 22.09
C PHE A 106 -6.89 -1.61 22.34
N PHE A 107 -7.07 -0.73 21.34
CA PHE A 107 -7.94 0.44 21.46
C PHE A 107 -9.42 0.06 21.60
N SER A 108 -9.79 -1.16 21.20
CA SER A 108 -11.12 -1.74 21.38
C SER A 108 -11.27 -2.52 22.68
N ASN A 109 -10.39 -2.31 23.66
CA ASN A 109 -10.35 -2.99 24.96
C ASN A 109 -10.21 -4.52 24.90
N MET A 110 -9.61 -5.06 23.83
CA MET A 110 -9.27 -6.49 23.78
C MET A 110 -8.12 -6.80 24.74
N THR A 111 -8.19 -7.98 25.34
CA THR A 111 -7.09 -8.62 26.09
C THR A 111 -5.97 -9.04 25.15
N ILE A 112 -4.79 -9.36 25.71
CA ILE A 112 -3.66 -9.89 24.93
C ILE A 112 -4.05 -11.21 24.26
N GLU A 113 -4.80 -12.06 24.96
CA GLU A 113 -5.28 -13.34 24.47
C GLU A 113 -6.20 -13.17 23.26
N GLU A 114 -7.13 -12.20 23.29
CA GLU A 114 -8.03 -11.88 22.19
C GLU A 114 -7.28 -11.29 20.98
N VAL A 115 -6.32 -10.39 21.21
CA VAL A 115 -5.47 -9.86 20.14
C VAL A 115 -4.65 -10.97 19.49
N ASN A 116 -4.05 -11.86 20.29
CA ASN A 116 -3.31 -13.02 19.77
C ASN A 116 -4.21 -13.96 18.97
N ALA A 117 -5.45 -14.18 19.42
CA ALA A 117 -6.43 -15.00 18.72
C ALA A 117 -6.85 -14.40 17.36
N SER A 118 -6.68 -13.08 17.14
CA SER A 118 -6.99 -12.42 15.87
C SER A 118 -5.90 -12.57 14.79
N ILE A 119 -4.65 -12.89 15.18
CA ILE A 119 -3.50 -12.96 14.27
C ILE A 119 -3.71 -13.91 13.08
N PRO A 120 -4.26 -15.14 13.25
CA PRO A 120 -4.52 -16.01 12.12
C PRO A 120 -5.45 -15.39 11.06
N ASP A 121 -6.47 -14.66 11.48
CA ASP A 121 -7.38 -13.96 10.54
C ASP A 121 -6.68 -12.78 9.85
N ILE A 122 -5.84 -12.02 10.58
CA ILE A 122 -5.02 -10.95 10.00
C ILE A 122 -4.10 -11.52 8.90
N VAL A 123 -3.37 -12.61 9.19
CA VAL A 123 -2.45 -13.25 8.22
C VAL A 123 -3.21 -13.84 7.01
N LYS A 124 -4.40 -14.40 7.24
CA LYS A 124 -5.27 -14.89 6.16
C LYS A 124 -5.73 -13.76 5.23
N ASN A 125 -6.13 -12.61 5.78
CA ASN A 125 -6.51 -11.44 4.99
C ASN A 125 -5.32 -10.83 4.24
N PHE A 126 -4.13 -10.83 4.84
CA PHE A 126 -2.89 -10.47 4.15
C PHE A 126 -2.66 -11.34 2.92
N SER A 127 -2.72 -12.67 3.10
CA SER A 127 -2.48 -13.66 2.04
C SER A 127 -3.53 -13.64 0.93
N THR A 128 -4.74 -13.13 1.21
CA THR A 128 -5.78 -12.93 0.20
C THR A 128 -5.43 -11.79 -0.76
N ASN A 129 -4.72 -10.78 -0.26
CA ASN A 129 -4.34 -9.58 -0.99
C ASN A 129 -2.96 -9.67 -1.65
N VAL A 130 -2.01 -10.31 -0.97
CA VAL A 130 -0.62 -10.44 -1.40
C VAL A 130 -0.35 -11.90 -1.71
N LYS A 131 -0.22 -12.20 -3.00
CA LYS A 131 0.12 -13.55 -3.48
C LYS A 131 1.60 -13.59 -3.82
N VAL A 132 2.31 -14.56 -3.24
CA VAL A 132 3.63 -14.96 -3.72
C VAL A 132 3.39 -16.00 -4.80
N ASN A 133 3.83 -15.71 -6.02
CA ASN A 133 3.85 -16.69 -7.11
C ASN A 133 5.13 -17.52 -7.02
#